data_AF-A0A4Y2BAU3-F1
#
_entry.id   AF-A0A4Y2BAU3-F1
#
_cell.length_a   1.000
_cell.length_b   1.000
_cell.length_c   1.000
_cell.angle_alpha   90.00
_cell.angle_beta   90.00
_cell.angle_gamma   90.00
#
_symmetry.space_group_name_H-M   'P 1'
#
loop_
_entity.id
_entity.type
_entity.pdbx_description
1 polymer ?
#
loop_
_entity_poly.entity_id
_entity_poly.type
_entity_poly.pdbx_seq_one_letter_code
_entity_poly.pdbx_strand_id
1 'polypeptide(L)'
;MKKVYGEQCLVRCTIFRRCQRYEVGSVNIKDLSRPGQAHAVTNNATISAVDELIWQNRRITIRVIAVELSVSKGTVHHIIHKKHGYGKVCAQWPKHLSENQKTTRWKLAPSATQEFLH
;
A
#
# COMPACT_ATOMS: atom_id res chain seq x y z
N MET A 1 3.17 -14.58 -44.02
CA MET A 1 3.86 -14.41 -42.72
C MET A 1 5.23 -15.10 -42.71
N LYS A 2 5.33 -16.44 -42.81
CA LYS A 2 6.62 -17.16 -42.79
C LYS A 2 7.62 -16.74 -43.89
N LYS A 3 7.14 -16.35 -45.08
CA LYS A 3 7.99 -15.82 -46.17
C LYS A 3 8.72 -14.51 -45.80
N VAL A 4 8.16 -13.70 -44.92
CA VAL A 4 8.70 -12.37 -44.54
C VAL A 4 9.42 -12.43 -43.20
N TYR A 5 8.86 -13.16 -42.23
CA TYR A 5 9.35 -13.20 -40.85
C TYR A 5 10.13 -14.49 -40.51
N GLY A 6 10.23 -15.44 -41.44
CA GLY A 6 10.96 -16.70 -41.23
C GLY A 6 10.51 -17.44 -39.98
N GLU A 7 11.47 -17.79 -39.14
CA GLU A 7 11.29 -18.50 -37.86
C GLU A 7 10.73 -17.62 -36.74
N GLN A 8 10.86 -16.29 -36.86
CA GLN A 8 10.28 -15.34 -35.90
C GLN A 8 8.77 -15.13 -36.11
N CYS A 9 8.17 -15.84 -37.06
CA CYS A 9 6.75 -15.81 -37.32
C CYS A 9 5.94 -16.33 -36.13
N LEU A 10 4.91 -15.59 -35.73
CA LEU A 10 3.93 -16.07 -34.75
C LEU A 10 3.26 -17.36 -35.25
N VAL A 11 2.95 -18.26 -34.31
CA VAL A 11 2.19 -19.48 -34.59
C VAL A 11 0.82 -19.13 -35.15
N ARG A 12 0.32 -19.92 -36.11
CA ARG A 12 -0.96 -19.69 -36.81
C ARG A 12 -2.14 -19.45 -35.84
N CYS A 13 -2.18 -20.18 -34.74
CA CYS A 13 -3.20 -20.06 -33.70
C CYS A 13 -3.22 -18.65 -33.05
N THR A 14 -2.04 -18.09 -32.78
CA THR A 14 -1.88 -16.74 -32.20
C THR A 14 -2.34 -15.66 -33.17
N ILE A 15 -2.06 -15.83 -34.46
CA ILE A 15 -2.49 -14.91 -35.52
C ILE A 15 -4.01 -14.91 -35.63
N PHE A 16 -4.63 -16.10 -35.69
CA PHE A 16 -6.08 -16.22 -35.78
C PHE A 16 -6.81 -15.59 -34.58
N ARG A 17 -6.34 -15.88 -33.36
CA ARG A 17 -6.86 -15.25 -32.13
C ARG A 17 -6.68 -13.72 -32.11
N ARG A 18 -5.67 -13.20 -32.81
CA ARG A 18 -5.45 -11.76 -32.94
C ARG A 18 -6.39 -11.14 -33.97
N CYS A 19 -6.59 -11.77 -35.13
CA CYS A 19 -7.55 -11.33 -36.14
C CYS A 19 -8.98 -11.27 -35.59
N GLN A 20 -9.42 -12.31 -34.89
CA GLN A 20 -10.74 -12.33 -34.24
C GLN A 20 -10.93 -11.15 -33.27
N ARG A 21 -9.91 -10.83 -32.46
CA ARG A 21 -9.97 -9.68 -31.55
C ARG A 21 -10.08 -8.36 -32.31
N TYR A 22 -9.38 -8.21 -33.44
CA TYR A 22 -9.50 -7.03 -34.29
C TYR A 22 -10.89 -6.89 -34.92
N GLU A 23 -11.50 -7.99 -35.38
CA GLU A 23 -12.88 -7.99 -35.91
C GLU A 23 -13.90 -7.52 -34.87
N VAL A 24 -13.67 -7.83 -33.59
CA VAL A 24 -14.48 -7.37 -32.45
C VAL A 24 -14.11 -5.92 -32.02
N GLY A 25 -13.32 -5.21 -32.81
CA GLY A 25 -12.96 -3.80 -32.56
C GLY A 25 -11.81 -3.59 -31.57
N SER A 26 -11.07 -4.65 -31.20
CA SER A 26 -9.92 -4.52 -30.31
C SER A 26 -8.73 -3.93 -31.06
N VAL A 27 -8.45 -2.65 -30.82
CA VAL A 27 -7.31 -1.92 -31.43
C VAL A 27 -6.05 -1.95 -30.57
N ASN A 28 -6.13 -2.41 -29.32
CA ASN A 28 -4.99 -2.39 -28.42
C ASN A 28 -3.92 -3.40 -28.85
N ILE A 29 -2.73 -2.87 -29.17
CA ILE A 29 -1.57 -3.67 -29.58
C ILE A 29 -0.83 -4.25 -28.37
N LYS A 30 -0.94 -3.61 -27.20
CA LYS A 30 -0.26 -4.03 -25.98
C LYS A 30 -1.03 -5.17 -25.32
N ASP A 31 -0.29 -6.07 -24.66
CA ASP A 31 -0.89 -7.07 -23.78
C ASP A 31 -1.75 -6.37 -22.72
N LEU A 32 -2.93 -6.91 -22.46
CA LEU A 32 -3.73 -6.50 -21.32
C LEU A 32 -2.98 -6.83 -20.03
N SER A 33 -3.26 -6.07 -18.97
CA SER A 33 -2.73 -6.38 -17.65
C SER A 33 -3.07 -7.84 -17.33
N ARG A 34 -2.04 -8.65 -17.16
CA ARG A 34 -2.24 -10.05 -16.78
C ARG A 34 -2.76 -10.03 -15.35
N PRO A 35 -3.85 -10.75 -15.03
CA PRO A 35 -4.19 -10.95 -13.64
C PRO A 35 -2.96 -11.59 -12.98
N GLY A 36 -2.33 -10.84 -12.07
CA GLY A 36 -1.25 -11.39 -11.26
C GLY A 36 -1.78 -12.52 -10.40
N GLN A 37 -0.89 -13.20 -9.68
CA GLN A 37 -1.33 -14.10 -8.63
C GLN A 37 -2.18 -13.28 -7.65
N ALA A 38 -3.50 -13.55 -7.64
CA ALA A 38 -4.38 -12.96 -6.67
C ALA A 38 -3.81 -13.33 -5.29
N HIS A 39 -3.52 -12.34 -4.45
CA HIS A 39 -3.33 -12.59 -3.03
C HIS A 39 -4.69 -13.00 -2.44
N ALA A 40 -5.17 -14.20 -2.83
CA ALA A 40 -6.42 -14.81 -2.42
C ALA A 40 -6.47 -15.05 -0.90
N VAL A 41 -5.34 -14.86 -0.20
CA VAL A 41 -5.20 -14.98 1.25
C VAL A 41 -5.57 -13.67 1.99
N THR A 42 -5.76 -12.56 1.27
CA THR A 42 -6.08 -11.26 1.89
C THR A 42 -7.60 -11.09 2.00
N ASN A 43 -8.22 -11.71 3.00
CA ASN A 43 -9.62 -11.48 3.33
C ASN A 43 -9.78 -10.03 3.83
N ASN A 44 -10.89 -9.36 3.51
CA ASN A 44 -11.18 -8.01 4.02
C ASN A 44 -11.12 -7.96 5.56
N ALA A 45 -11.54 -9.03 6.24
CA ALA A 45 -11.41 -9.15 7.69
C ALA A 45 -9.95 -9.03 8.18
N THR A 46 -9.00 -9.67 7.49
CA THR A 46 -7.58 -9.57 7.84
C THR A 46 -7.01 -8.18 7.56
N ILE A 47 -7.52 -7.48 6.54
CA ILE A 47 -7.11 -6.11 6.22
C ILE A 47 -7.55 -5.18 7.35
N SER A 48 -8.81 -5.25 7.78
CA SER A 48 -9.33 -4.46 8.90
C SER A 48 -8.64 -4.78 10.23
N ALA A 49 -8.37 -6.04 10.53
CA ALA A 49 -7.67 -6.43 11.75
C ALA A 49 -6.23 -5.87 11.82
N VAL A 50 -5.52 -5.83 10.67
CA VAL A 50 -4.21 -5.16 10.61
C VAL A 50 -4.33 -3.68 10.93
N ASP A 51 -5.38 -3.02 10.42
CA ASP A 51 -5.58 -1.58 10.64
C ASP A 51 -5.91 -1.26 12.10
N GLU A 52 -6.77 -2.07 12.74
CA GLU A 52 -7.08 -1.98 14.16
C GLU A 52 -5.83 -2.09 15.03
N LEU A 53 -4.97 -3.09 14.78
CA LEU A 53 -3.71 -3.27 15.51
C LEU A 53 -2.77 -2.08 15.38
N ILE A 54 -2.71 -1.47 14.19
CA ILE A 54 -1.91 -0.26 13.95
C ILE A 54 -2.54 0.95 14.66
N TRP A 55 -3.86 1.02 14.74
CA TRP A 55 -4.57 2.09 15.44
C TRP A 55 -4.33 2.05 16.95
N GLN A 56 -4.32 0.85 17.54
CA GLN A 56 -4.05 0.66 18.97
C GLN A 56 -2.59 0.96 19.33
N ASN A 57 -1.64 0.58 18.46
CA ASN A 57 -0.23 0.84 18.67
C ASN A 57 0.46 1.29 17.38
N ARG A 58 0.62 2.61 17.24
CA ARG A 58 1.30 3.23 16.09
C ARG A 58 2.78 2.85 15.94
N ARG A 59 3.38 2.18 16.93
CA ARG A 59 4.78 1.70 16.92
C ARG A 59 4.89 0.17 16.76
N ILE A 60 3.80 -0.52 16.43
CA ILE A 60 3.80 -1.97 16.26
C ILE A 60 4.70 -2.43 15.10
N THR A 61 5.32 -3.59 15.25
CA THR A 61 6.20 -4.18 14.22
C THR A 61 5.45 -5.20 13.37
N ILE A 62 5.77 -5.26 12.07
CA ILE A 62 5.19 -6.22 11.10
C ILE A 62 5.25 -7.67 11.61
N ARG A 63 6.32 -8.06 12.31
CA ARG A 63 6.48 -9.41 12.88
C ARG A 63 5.42 -9.72 13.95
N VAL A 64 5.08 -8.74 14.78
CA VAL A 64 4.08 -8.91 15.85
C VAL A 64 2.71 -9.15 15.22
N ILE A 65 2.33 -8.28 14.26
CA ILE A 65 1.07 -8.42 13.51
C ILE A 65 1.01 -9.77 12.78
N ALA A 66 2.11 -10.20 12.17
CA ALA A 66 2.17 -11.48 11.46
C ALA A 66 1.92 -12.68 12.38
N VAL A 67 2.48 -12.65 13.59
CA VAL A 67 2.26 -13.71 14.60
C VAL A 67 0.82 -13.66 15.11
N GLU A 68 0.33 -12.48 15.46
CA GLU A 68 -1.00 -12.27 16.04
C GLU A 68 -2.12 -12.69 15.10
N LEU A 69 -2.01 -12.35 13.81
CA LEU A 69 -2.99 -12.71 12.79
C LEU A 69 -2.72 -14.08 12.15
N SER A 70 -1.63 -14.77 12.52
CA SER A 70 -1.18 -16.02 11.87
C SER A 70 -1.03 -15.89 10.34
N VAL A 71 -0.53 -14.73 9.89
CA VAL A 71 -0.36 -14.38 8.48
C VAL A 71 1.13 -14.23 8.16
N SER A 72 1.52 -14.53 6.92
CA SER A 72 2.91 -14.34 6.51
C SER A 72 3.35 -12.87 6.62
N LYS A 73 4.61 -12.65 7.00
CA LYS A 73 5.23 -11.30 7.03
C LYS A 73 5.07 -10.57 5.70
N GLY A 74 5.18 -11.29 4.57
CA GLY A 74 5.04 -10.71 3.23
C GLY A 74 3.64 -10.18 2.97
N THR A 75 2.61 -10.91 3.39
CA THR A 75 1.22 -10.48 3.27
C THR A 75 0.94 -9.25 4.13
N VAL A 76 1.39 -9.21 5.39
CA VAL A 76 1.23 -8.03 6.27
C VAL A 76 1.93 -6.81 5.66
N HIS A 77 3.15 -6.98 5.17
CA HIS A 77 3.89 -5.91 4.49
C HIS A 77 3.14 -5.39 3.26
N HIS A 78 2.57 -6.28 2.45
CA HIS A 78 1.73 -5.90 1.31
C HIS A 78 0.47 -5.14 1.75
N ILE A 79 -0.23 -5.59 2.79
CA ILE A 79 -1.41 -4.92 3.33
C ILE A 79 -1.07 -3.49 3.78
N ILE A 80 -0.01 -3.32 4.57
CA ILE A 80 0.40 -2.03 5.11
C ILE A 80 0.75 -1.04 3.98
N HIS A 81 1.58 -1.45 3.02
CA HIS A 81 2.08 -0.53 2.00
C HIS A 81 1.20 -0.41 0.75
N LYS A 82 0.53 -1.47 0.32
CA LYS A 82 -0.27 -1.48 -0.92
C LYS A 82 -1.75 -1.27 -0.69
N LYS A 83 -2.30 -1.71 0.45
CA LYS A 83 -3.74 -1.53 0.76
C LYS A 83 -3.98 -0.26 1.57
N HIS A 84 -3.25 -0.06 2.67
CA HIS A 84 -3.41 1.12 3.53
C HIS A 84 -2.54 2.32 3.11
N GLY A 85 -1.45 2.09 2.37
CA GLY A 85 -0.54 3.16 1.95
C GLY A 85 0.32 3.73 3.08
N TYR A 86 0.48 3.00 4.19
CA TYR A 86 1.25 3.46 5.33
C TYR A 86 2.75 3.41 5.09
N GLY A 87 3.44 4.41 5.64
CA GLY A 87 4.90 4.52 5.66
C GLY A 87 5.42 4.56 7.10
N LYS A 88 6.60 3.99 7.33
CA LYS A 88 7.27 4.09 8.63
C LYS A 88 7.89 5.49 8.76
N VAL A 89 7.47 6.23 9.77
CA VAL A 89 8.08 7.52 10.14
C VAL A 89 8.90 7.33 11.43
N CYS A 90 10.12 7.84 11.45
CA CYS A 90 10.91 7.92 12.69
C CYS A 90 10.43 9.11 13.51
N ALA A 91 9.94 8.86 14.73
CA ALA A 91 9.54 9.94 15.63
C ALA A 91 10.77 10.73 16.09
N GLN A 92 10.68 12.05 16.08
CA GLN A 92 11.65 12.90 16.73
C GLN A 92 11.57 12.72 18.25
N TRP A 93 12.71 12.70 18.93
CA TRP A 93 12.80 12.49 20.38
C TRP A 93 12.02 13.57 21.14
N PRO A 94 10.90 13.24 21.82
CA PRO A 94 10.20 14.20 22.65
C PRO A 94 11.05 14.47 23.90
N LYS A 95 11.15 15.74 24.30
CA LYS A 95 11.70 16.06 25.63
C LYS A 95 10.75 15.47 26.68
N HIS A 96 11.30 14.74 27.65
CA HIS A 96 10.51 14.20 28.75
C HIS A 96 10.12 15.35 29.69
N LEU A 97 8.94 15.92 29.48
CA LEU A 97 8.42 17.03 30.28
C LEU A 97 7.68 16.49 31.49
N SER A 98 7.96 17.06 32.66
CA SER A 98 7.14 16.80 33.86
C SER A 98 5.76 17.42 33.71
N GLU A 99 4.79 16.94 34.49
CA GLU A 99 3.41 17.44 34.49
C GLU A 99 3.37 18.96 34.69
N ASN A 100 4.14 19.47 35.66
CA ASN A 100 4.25 20.91 35.93
C ASN A 100 4.82 21.68 34.72
N GLN A 101 5.82 21.13 34.03
CA GLN A 101 6.39 21.76 32.83
C GLN A 101 5.39 21.80 31.66
N LYS A 102 4.58 20.75 31.49
CA LYS A 102 3.49 20.74 30.49
C LYS A 102 2.45 21.80 30.83
N THR A 103 2.05 21.91 32.10
CA THR A 103 1.04 22.86 32.55
C THR A 103 1.51 24.31 32.37
N THR A 104 2.77 24.61 32.70
CA THR A 104 3.35 25.94 32.48
C THR A 104 3.42 26.27 30.99
N ARG A 105 3.82 25.31 30.13
CA ARG A 105 3.82 25.53 28.68
C ARG A 105 2.43 25.77 28.11
N TRP A 106 1.42 25.00 28.56
CA TRP A 106 0.03 25.19 28.14
C TRP A 106 -0.47 26.59 28.51
N LYS A 107 -0.17 27.07 29.73
CA LYS A 107 -0.60 28.38 30.22
C LYS A 107 0.08 29.55 29.51
N LEU A 108 1.36 29.40 29.15
CA LEU A 108 2.13 30.43 28.45
C LEU A 108 1.80 30.51 26.95
N ALA A 109 1.29 29.43 26.35
CA ALA A 109 1.01 29.38 24.92
C ALA A 109 -0.09 30.38 24.46
N PRO A 110 -1.25 30.53 25.13
CA PRO A 110 -2.25 31.51 24.74
C PRO A 110 -1.89 32.95 25.16
N SER A 111 -1.14 33.15 26.25
CA SER A 111 -0.71 34.50 26.66
C SER A 111 0.34 35.09 25.72
N ALA A 112 1.21 34.26 25.14
CA ALA A 112 2.21 34.70 24.18
C ALA A 112 1.60 35.16 22.85
N THR A 113 0.44 34.62 22.43
CA THR A 113 -0.23 35.03 21.18
C THR A 113 -1.00 36.34 21.33
N GLN A 114 -1.38 36.71 22.56
CA GLN A 114 -2.19 37.89 22.84
C GLN A 114 -1.37 39.19 22.83
N GLU A 115 -0.05 39.10 23.06
CA GLU A 115 0.87 40.27 22.98
C GLU A 115 1.31 40.63 21.55
N PHE A 116 1.05 39.78 20.55
CA PHE A 116 1.37 40.09 19.13
C PHE A 116 0.18 40.64 18.35
N LEU A 117 -0.98 40.85 19.00
CA LEU A 117 -2.20 41.37 18.37
C LEU A 117 -2.46 42.86 18.68
N HIS A 118 -1.46 43.60 19.17
CA HIS A 118 -1.57 45.03 19.39
C HIS A 118 -0.43 45.85 18.78
#